data_AF-A0A349JHX3-F1
#
_entry.id   AF-A0A349JHX3-F1
#
_cell.length_a   1.000
_cell.length_b   1.000
_cell.length_c   1.000
_cell.angle_alpha   90.00
_cell.angle_beta   90.00
_cell.angle_gamma   90.00
#
_symmetry.space_group_name_H-M   'P 1'
#
loop_
_entity.id
_entity.type
_entity.pdbx_description
1 polymer ?
#
loop_
_entity_poly.entity_id
_entity_poly.type
_entity_poly.pdbx_seq_one_letter_code
_entity_poly.pdbx_strand_id
1 'polypeptide(L)'
;MPEDAGKKRYIRDFLQQVKSGTGFVDDIRIERVVRLPGSEGEGCTAKSLSGQQISNLTQLIEDDLSHTFDDGYFTFRFVAALVGSGKTSLLTYLHELTKTKPTYQNHSVVVEFQLADLPMENGFKEKLYSHILAHTFYELLHNSNLLLSVKNVAEQVLRDYLDDDQVNGLNGAKKIIPFRNKFKTYIANRVDSLEEFFFYIVSEVSAVDTQFSFVYLTDELDALAQFPNQIKETRLLFKQLIRRALDKFESKIRILIYLVGTSNNVESFIAEDSVMESLLGESVINLSKGYTNEFELIRNKIDERIEGAYKGYKNFAQAWQEIKDIPLNPVNTLREFCQHYAGSVLEIHQKYFKEAPEQVFEGNSRQLVESECRQHWASYLKQKSYTLSAVSTTTVIARHAFDSCVELLHNSHCVAKAFGEAKNYELLSSHLETFNQWLEDASFKPDGTPGDLSFMIAPSCPPLLQRKLELKNIQFIKSDKVISTPTPTPTPIPTPIPTPTTPLPINVNKADKSELTKAFERTYIKQKTIDKLIDYRNTKIYHDIEDMALRLKLTTAVKEKLQAKFDKGEICF
;
A
#
# COMPACT_ATOMS: atom_id res chain seq x y z
N MET A 1 -2.90 11.79 -24.87
CA MET A 1 -3.94 11.50 -23.86
C MET A 1 -3.32 10.67 -22.75
N PRO A 2 -3.72 10.83 -21.47
CA PRO A 2 -2.78 10.76 -20.35
C PRO A 2 -3.19 9.86 -19.12
N GLU A 3 -3.58 8.59 -19.31
CA GLU A 3 -4.12 7.66 -18.27
C GLU A 3 -3.34 6.34 -17.90
N ASP A 4 -2.24 5.95 -18.56
CA ASP A 4 -1.47 4.68 -18.46
C ASP A 4 -0.04 4.88 -17.89
N ALA A 5 0.54 6.07 -18.07
CA ALA A 5 1.77 6.51 -17.40
C ALA A 5 1.56 6.55 -15.87
N GLY A 6 0.36 6.91 -15.42
CA GLY A 6 -0.03 6.82 -14.01
C GLY A 6 0.11 5.41 -13.45
N LYS A 7 -0.43 4.39 -14.14
CA LYS A 7 -0.33 2.98 -13.71
C LYS A 7 1.09 2.43 -13.76
N LYS A 8 1.86 2.76 -14.81
CA LYS A 8 3.27 2.33 -14.94
C LYS A 8 4.18 2.97 -13.92
N ARG A 9 4.03 4.27 -13.68
CA ARG A 9 4.63 4.96 -12.55
C ARG A 9 4.20 4.32 -11.25
N TYR A 10 2.92 4.04 -11.07
CA TYR A 10 2.42 3.48 -9.81
C TYR A 10 3.00 2.11 -9.48
N ILE A 11 2.99 1.16 -10.43
CA ILE A 11 3.60 -0.16 -10.22
C ILE A 11 5.11 -0.04 -10.00
N ARG A 12 5.80 0.84 -10.74
CA ARG A 12 7.24 1.10 -10.54
C ARG A 12 7.52 1.65 -9.14
N ASP A 13 6.78 2.68 -8.72
CA ASP A 13 6.96 3.38 -7.46
C ASP A 13 6.56 2.44 -6.28
N PHE A 14 5.53 1.60 -6.45
CA PHE A 14 5.18 0.48 -5.54
C PHE A 14 6.30 -0.56 -5.42
N LEU A 15 6.80 -1.08 -6.55
CA LEU A 15 7.90 -2.06 -6.55
C LEU A 15 9.18 -1.46 -5.95
N GLN A 16 9.42 -0.16 -6.12
CA GLN A 16 10.52 0.56 -5.45
C GLN A 16 10.31 0.66 -3.94
N GLN A 17 9.10 0.94 -3.46
CA GLN A 17 8.75 0.93 -2.02
C GLN A 17 8.89 -0.48 -1.40
N VAL A 18 8.37 -1.51 -2.08
CA VAL A 18 8.55 -2.90 -1.63
C VAL A 18 10.04 -3.28 -1.61
N LYS A 19 10.78 -2.97 -2.70
CA LYS A 19 12.21 -3.22 -2.79
C LYS A 19 13.02 -2.51 -1.71
N SER A 20 12.66 -1.29 -1.30
CA SER A 20 13.38 -0.58 -0.23
C SER A 20 13.16 -1.24 1.14
N GLY A 21 12.04 -1.92 1.35
CA GLY A 21 11.66 -2.50 2.63
C GLY A 21 11.42 -1.45 3.73
N THR A 22 11.23 -0.18 3.35
CA THR A 22 10.85 0.91 4.25
C THR A 22 9.34 0.85 4.46
N GLY A 23 8.91 0.74 5.72
CA GLY A 23 7.49 0.71 6.13
C GLY A 23 6.64 -0.23 5.26
N PHE A 24 6.64 -1.55 5.57
CA PHE A 24 5.79 -2.57 4.93
C PHE A 24 4.47 -1.97 4.49
N VAL A 25 4.33 -1.72 3.19
CA VAL A 25 3.16 -1.04 2.62
C VAL A 25 1.94 -1.83 3.08
N ASP A 26 0.90 -1.16 3.60
CA ASP A 26 -0.33 -1.81 4.08
C ASP A 26 -0.83 -2.88 3.09
N ASP A 27 -0.71 -2.57 1.80
CA ASP A 27 -0.96 -3.43 0.65
C ASP A 27 -0.23 -4.80 0.71
N ILE A 28 1.07 -4.85 1.06
CA ILE A 28 1.88 -6.09 1.18
C ILE A 28 2.03 -6.61 2.61
N ARG A 29 1.52 -5.89 3.63
CA ARG A 29 1.48 -6.38 5.01
C ARG A 29 0.82 -7.76 5.04
N ILE A 30 1.46 -8.68 5.75
CA ILE A 30 0.94 -10.02 6.02
C ILE A 30 0.62 -10.11 7.51
N GLU A 31 -0.46 -10.81 7.84
CA GLU A 31 -0.79 -11.04 9.24
C GLU A 31 0.11 -12.13 9.79
N ARG A 32 0.83 -11.84 10.87
CA ARG A 32 1.86 -12.74 11.42
C ARG A 32 1.30 -13.45 12.63
N VAL A 33 1.37 -14.78 12.62
CA VAL A 33 0.93 -15.61 13.75
C VAL A 33 1.74 -15.24 14.99
N VAL A 34 1.05 -15.04 16.10
CA VAL A 34 1.63 -14.81 17.43
C VAL A 34 1.33 -16.02 18.30
N ARG A 35 2.34 -16.48 19.05
CA ARG A 35 2.26 -17.63 19.96
C ARG A 35 2.89 -17.28 21.30
N LEU A 36 2.61 -18.07 22.33
CA LEU A 36 3.22 -17.87 23.64
C LEU A 36 4.74 -18.15 23.60
N PRO A 37 5.58 -17.39 24.35
CA PRO A 37 7.00 -17.71 24.50
C PRO A 37 7.20 -19.15 24.99
N GLY A 38 8.16 -19.86 24.39
CA GLY A 38 8.44 -21.28 24.68
C GLY A 38 7.56 -22.30 23.94
N SER A 39 6.60 -21.87 23.11
CA SER A 39 5.80 -22.79 22.28
C SER A 39 6.48 -23.20 20.97
N GLU A 40 6.27 -24.44 20.55
CA GLU A 40 6.79 -24.99 19.29
C GLU A 40 6.02 -24.47 18.05
N GLY A 41 6.67 -24.50 16.88
CA GLY A 41 6.11 -24.11 15.59
C GLY A 41 6.69 -22.82 14.99
N GLU A 42 6.04 -22.32 13.94
CA GLU A 42 6.41 -21.10 13.20
C GLU A 42 5.54 -19.89 13.60
N GLY A 43 6.12 -18.69 13.60
CA GLY A 43 5.45 -17.43 13.97
C GLY A 43 6.20 -16.65 15.04
N CYS A 44 5.76 -15.41 15.27
CA CYS A 44 6.28 -14.52 16.32
C CYS A 44 5.91 -15.04 17.73
N THR A 45 6.62 -14.62 18.77
CA THR A 45 6.23 -14.91 20.16
C THR A 45 6.04 -13.65 21.02
N ALA A 46 4.95 -13.61 21.77
CA ALA A 46 4.58 -12.53 22.69
C ALA A 46 3.49 -13.00 23.67
N LYS A 47 3.24 -12.23 24.73
CA LYS A 47 2.08 -12.37 25.61
C LYS A 47 1.16 -11.15 25.48
N SER A 48 -0.15 -11.32 25.65
CA SER A 48 -1.05 -10.20 25.94
C SER A 48 -0.70 -9.58 27.29
N LEU A 49 -0.85 -8.26 27.43
CA LEU A 49 -0.73 -7.58 28.73
C LEU A 49 -2.09 -7.51 29.46
N SER A 50 -3.21 -7.54 28.73
CA SER A 50 -4.56 -7.62 29.32
C SER A 50 -4.98 -9.04 29.74
N GLY A 51 -4.23 -10.06 29.31
CA GLY A 51 -4.56 -11.48 29.49
C GLY A 51 -5.45 -12.07 28.39
N GLN A 52 -5.74 -11.33 27.32
CA GLN A 52 -6.51 -11.82 26.17
C GLN A 52 -5.77 -12.91 25.37
N GLN A 53 -6.54 -13.77 24.69
CA GLN A 53 -5.99 -14.77 23.78
C GLN A 53 -5.65 -14.14 22.43
N ILE A 54 -4.36 -13.98 22.16
CA ILE A 54 -3.83 -13.40 20.94
C ILE A 54 -3.40 -14.49 19.96
N SER A 55 -3.87 -14.41 18.72
CA SER A 55 -3.48 -15.34 17.63
C SER A 55 -2.52 -14.72 16.61
N ASN A 56 -2.47 -13.38 16.55
CA ASN A 56 -1.71 -12.67 15.54
C ASN A 56 -1.22 -11.29 15.99
N LEU A 57 -0.37 -10.67 15.18
CA LEU A 57 0.36 -9.46 15.53
C LEU A 57 -0.53 -8.22 15.53
N THR A 58 -1.53 -8.14 14.66
CA THR A 58 -2.51 -7.03 14.71
C THR A 58 -3.35 -7.09 15.98
N GLN A 59 -3.86 -8.26 16.37
CA GLN A 59 -4.56 -8.45 17.64
C GLN A 59 -3.71 -8.05 18.86
N LEU A 60 -2.41 -8.36 18.85
CA LEU A 60 -1.49 -7.96 19.92
C LEU A 60 -1.39 -6.43 20.08
N ILE A 61 -1.36 -5.71 18.95
CA ILE A 61 -1.24 -4.25 18.95
C ILE A 61 -2.58 -3.61 19.33
N GLU A 62 -3.70 -4.15 18.85
CA GLU A 62 -5.05 -3.71 19.24
C GLU A 62 -5.30 -3.92 20.74
N ASP A 63 -4.80 -5.01 21.31
CA ASP A 63 -4.81 -5.29 22.75
C ASP A 63 -3.98 -4.27 23.54
N ASP A 64 -2.74 -4.01 23.12
CA ASP A 64 -1.86 -2.99 23.74
C ASP A 64 -2.43 -1.57 23.66
N LEU A 65 -3.10 -1.24 22.56
CA LEU A 65 -3.83 0.02 22.39
C LEU A 65 -5.05 0.10 23.31
N SER A 66 -5.86 -0.95 23.41
CA SER A 66 -7.00 -1.01 24.34
C SER A 66 -6.54 -0.86 25.79
N HIS A 67 -5.54 -1.65 26.19
CA HIS A 67 -4.94 -1.63 27.52
C HIS A 67 -4.46 -0.24 27.93
N THR A 68 -3.90 0.52 26.98
CA THR A 68 -3.42 1.89 27.25
C THR A 68 -4.54 2.93 27.18
N PHE A 69 -5.17 3.10 26.02
CA PHE A 69 -6.08 4.20 25.76
C PHE A 69 -7.40 4.02 26.52
N ASP A 70 -8.01 2.84 26.40
CA ASP A 70 -9.35 2.55 26.90
C ASP A 70 -9.29 2.19 28.40
N ASP A 71 -8.46 1.22 28.80
CA ASP A 71 -8.37 0.74 30.19
C ASP A 71 -7.51 1.62 31.12
N GLY A 72 -6.69 2.50 30.53
CA GLY A 72 -5.92 3.52 31.24
C GLY A 72 -4.61 3.05 31.87
N TYR A 73 -4.00 1.97 31.37
CA TYR A 73 -2.80 1.39 31.94
C TYR A 73 -1.50 1.72 31.18
N PHE A 74 -0.38 1.57 31.88
CA PHE A 74 0.96 1.65 31.32
C PHE A 74 1.26 0.44 30.45
N THR A 75 1.77 0.68 29.24
CA THR A 75 2.18 -0.36 28.30
C THR A 75 3.63 -0.14 27.90
N PHE A 76 4.48 -1.13 28.14
CA PHE A 76 5.84 -1.17 27.60
C PHE A 76 6.02 -2.44 26.78
N ARG A 77 6.56 -2.29 25.56
CA ARG A 77 6.95 -3.40 24.69
C ARG A 77 8.39 -3.28 24.24
N PHE A 78 9.07 -4.41 24.23
CA PHE A 78 10.40 -4.55 23.63
C PHE A 78 10.31 -5.42 22.39
N VAL A 79 10.58 -4.86 21.21
CA VAL A 79 10.55 -5.62 19.95
C VAL A 79 11.95 -6.14 19.62
N ALA A 80 12.12 -7.45 19.76
CA ALA A 80 13.32 -8.19 19.41
C ALA A 80 13.13 -8.87 18.04
N ALA A 81 14.04 -8.64 17.08
CA ALA A 81 14.01 -9.36 15.81
C ALA A 81 15.35 -9.40 15.09
N LEU A 82 15.52 -10.31 14.15
CA LEU A 82 16.60 -10.23 13.17
C LEU A 82 16.53 -8.91 12.37
N VAL A 83 17.67 -8.50 11.81
CA VAL A 83 17.71 -7.37 10.86
C VAL A 83 16.83 -7.74 9.66
N GLY A 84 16.00 -6.80 9.20
CA GLY A 84 15.12 -7.06 8.05
C GLY A 84 13.84 -7.86 8.33
N SER A 85 13.54 -8.25 9.58
CA SER A 85 12.27 -8.92 9.97
C SER A 85 11.03 -7.99 10.08
N GLY A 86 11.07 -6.77 9.53
CA GLY A 86 9.92 -5.84 9.53
C GLY A 86 9.73 -4.98 10.78
N LYS A 87 10.75 -4.87 11.66
CA LYS A 87 10.72 -4.10 12.92
C LYS A 87 10.17 -2.68 12.80
N THR A 88 10.80 -1.81 12.00
CA THR A 88 10.35 -0.43 11.74
C THR A 88 8.91 -0.38 11.25
N SER A 89 8.48 -1.37 10.47
CA SER A 89 7.13 -1.42 9.91
C SER A 89 6.06 -1.88 10.91
N LEU A 90 6.44 -2.57 11.98
CA LEU A 90 5.57 -2.77 13.14
C LEU A 90 5.27 -1.42 13.81
N LEU A 91 6.30 -0.58 14.01
CA LEU A 91 6.13 0.76 14.58
C LEU A 91 5.27 1.65 13.69
N THR A 92 5.55 1.71 12.38
CA THR A 92 4.75 2.50 11.43
C THR A 92 3.28 2.07 11.45
N TYR A 93 2.98 0.78 11.54
CA TYR A 93 1.60 0.30 11.59
C TYR A 93 0.91 0.63 12.93
N LEU A 94 1.61 0.52 14.06
CA LEU A 94 1.11 0.96 15.36
C LEU A 94 0.81 2.47 15.35
N HIS A 95 1.71 3.29 14.80
CA HIS A 95 1.48 4.73 14.60
C HIS A 95 0.26 5.01 13.71
N GLU A 96 0.04 4.23 12.65
CA GLU A 96 -1.16 4.39 11.84
C GLU A 96 -2.43 3.95 12.57
N LEU A 97 -2.39 2.87 13.37
CA LEU A 97 -3.53 2.43 14.19
C LEU A 97 -3.97 3.48 15.21
N THR A 98 -3.04 4.21 15.86
CA THR A 98 -3.41 5.30 16.80
C THR A 98 -4.22 6.42 16.15
N LYS A 99 -4.19 6.55 14.81
CA LYS A 99 -4.96 7.55 14.04
C LYS A 99 -6.33 7.06 13.57
N THR A 100 -6.68 5.79 13.76
CA THR A 100 -7.90 5.19 13.15
C THR A 100 -9.18 5.31 13.98
N LYS A 101 -9.06 5.65 15.26
CA LYS A 101 -10.19 5.99 16.13
C LYS A 101 -10.10 7.49 16.46
N PRO A 102 -11.16 8.30 16.28
CA PRO A 102 -11.17 9.71 16.70
C PRO A 102 -10.86 9.89 18.18
N THR A 103 -11.30 8.95 19.02
CA THR A 103 -10.99 8.89 20.46
C THR A 103 -9.50 8.72 20.76
N TYR A 104 -8.72 8.12 19.85
CA TYR A 104 -7.28 8.01 20.01
C TYR A 104 -6.59 9.24 19.41
N GLN A 105 -6.99 9.65 18.20
CA GLN A 105 -6.39 10.79 17.48
C GLN A 105 -6.53 12.14 18.19
N ASN A 106 -7.67 12.39 18.85
CA ASN A 106 -7.95 13.66 19.52
C ASN A 106 -7.42 13.73 20.97
N HIS A 107 -7.14 12.56 21.55
CA HIS A 107 -6.71 12.38 22.94
C HIS A 107 -5.34 11.69 23.03
N SER A 108 -4.42 11.98 22.10
CA SER A 108 -3.03 11.51 22.25
C SER A 108 -1.99 12.35 21.53
N VAL A 109 -0.74 12.23 21.99
CA VAL A 109 0.45 12.55 21.22
C VAL A 109 1.19 11.27 20.86
N VAL A 110 1.72 11.22 19.63
CA VAL A 110 2.50 10.08 19.12
C VAL A 110 3.86 10.59 18.67
N VAL A 111 4.90 10.12 19.34
CA VAL A 111 6.29 10.54 19.14
C VAL A 111 7.11 9.36 18.63
N GLU A 112 7.42 9.38 17.33
CA GLU A 112 8.26 8.38 16.66
C GLU A 112 9.64 9.00 16.33
N PHE A 113 10.72 8.29 16.69
CA PHE A 113 12.10 8.69 16.38
C PHE A 113 13.07 7.49 16.42
N GLN A 114 14.26 7.65 15.84
CA GLN A 114 15.33 6.65 15.89
C GLN A 114 16.38 7.03 16.93
N LEU A 115 16.97 6.07 17.64
CA LEU A 115 18.07 6.37 18.58
C LEU A 115 19.31 6.93 17.86
N ALA A 116 19.49 6.61 16.57
CA ALA A 116 20.50 7.20 15.71
C ALA A 116 20.34 8.72 15.46
N ASP A 117 19.15 9.29 15.67
CA ASP A 117 18.90 10.74 15.54
C ASP A 117 19.54 11.58 16.67
N LEU A 118 20.11 10.92 17.69
CA LEU A 118 20.68 11.57 18.87
C LEU A 118 22.22 11.65 18.80
N PRO A 119 22.84 12.79 19.19
CA PRO A 119 24.30 12.90 19.24
C PRO A 119 24.93 11.92 20.24
N MET A 120 25.76 11.01 19.73
CA MET A 120 26.46 9.95 20.47
C MET A 120 27.64 10.50 21.29
N GLU A 121 27.35 11.29 22.32
CA GLU A 121 28.32 11.89 23.21
C GLU A 121 27.90 11.68 24.68
N ASN A 122 28.61 12.27 25.64
CA ASN A 122 28.25 12.23 27.06
C ASN A 122 26.88 12.91 27.34
N GLY A 123 26.21 12.50 28.41
CA GLY A 123 24.89 13.01 28.80
C GLY A 123 23.79 12.58 27.82
N PHE A 124 23.86 11.34 27.36
CA PHE A 124 22.92 10.77 26.39
C PHE A 124 21.53 10.58 27.01
N LYS A 125 21.45 10.19 28.29
CA LYS A 125 20.20 10.13 29.05
C LYS A 125 19.44 11.46 29.01
N GLU A 126 20.11 12.56 29.32
CA GLU A 126 19.52 13.90 29.36
C GLU A 126 19.14 14.37 27.95
N LYS A 127 19.98 14.08 26.95
CA LYS A 127 19.68 14.34 25.53
C LYS A 127 18.46 13.56 25.04
N LEU A 128 18.28 12.32 25.48
CA LEU A 128 17.15 11.45 25.14
C LEU A 128 15.85 11.96 25.77
N TYR A 129 15.84 12.22 27.08
CA TYR A 129 14.70 12.87 27.73
C TYR A 129 14.35 14.22 27.07
N SER A 130 15.35 15.06 26.78
CA SER A 130 15.13 16.35 26.13
C SER A 130 14.62 16.21 24.69
N HIS A 131 14.97 15.14 23.97
CA HIS A 131 14.40 14.83 22.65
C HIS A 131 12.93 14.46 22.79
N ILE A 132 12.60 13.50 23.68
CA ILE A 132 11.24 13.04 23.96
C ILE A 132 10.35 14.24 24.32
N LEU A 133 10.74 15.00 25.34
CA LEU A 133 10.01 16.19 25.80
C LEU A 133 9.81 17.22 24.69
N ALA A 134 10.84 17.54 23.89
CA ALA A 134 10.72 18.51 22.82
C ALA A 134 9.70 18.09 21.74
N HIS A 135 9.62 16.79 21.41
CA HIS A 135 8.61 16.27 20.50
C HIS A 135 7.22 16.24 21.17
N THR A 136 7.12 15.83 22.43
CA THR A 136 5.86 15.86 23.22
C THR A 136 5.25 17.26 23.24
N PHE A 137 6.01 18.29 23.62
CA PHE A 137 5.52 19.67 23.63
C PHE A 137 5.22 20.22 22.23
N TYR A 138 6.00 19.84 21.21
CA TYR A 138 5.68 20.23 19.83
C TYR A 138 4.31 19.71 19.41
N GLU A 139 4.02 18.42 19.62
CA GLU A 139 2.72 17.82 19.30
C GLU A 139 1.59 18.40 20.14
N LEU A 140 1.77 18.54 21.46
CA LEU A 140 0.76 19.15 22.36
C LEU A 140 0.32 20.55 21.91
N LEU A 141 1.26 21.36 21.41
CA LEU A 141 0.96 22.74 20.99
C LEU A 141 0.45 22.81 19.53
N HIS A 142 1.05 22.05 18.61
CA HIS A 142 0.85 22.21 17.16
C HIS A 142 -0.16 21.25 16.53
N ASN A 143 -0.47 20.09 17.13
CA ASN A 143 -1.44 19.14 16.57
C ASN A 143 -2.85 19.75 16.57
N SER A 144 -3.45 19.92 15.40
CA SER A 144 -4.76 20.59 15.21
C SER A 144 -5.94 19.84 15.84
N ASN A 145 -5.80 18.54 16.10
CA ASN A 145 -6.89 17.67 16.53
C ASN A 145 -7.08 17.65 18.05
N LEU A 146 -6.12 18.19 18.81
CA LEU A 146 -6.16 18.20 20.28
C LEU A 146 -7.06 19.30 20.83
N LEU A 147 -7.73 18.99 21.95
CA LEU A 147 -8.55 19.93 22.70
C LEU A 147 -7.76 21.18 23.12
N LEU A 148 -8.38 22.36 22.97
CA LEU A 148 -7.77 23.63 23.36
C LEU A 148 -7.34 23.66 24.84
N SER A 149 -8.07 22.96 25.72
CA SER A 149 -7.73 22.83 27.14
C SER A 149 -6.37 22.14 27.35
N VAL A 150 -6.07 21.07 26.61
CA VAL A 150 -4.76 20.38 26.64
C VAL A 150 -3.65 21.31 26.17
N LYS A 151 -3.88 22.09 25.10
CA LYS A 151 -2.90 23.06 24.59
C LYS A 151 -2.58 24.14 25.62
N ASN A 152 -3.62 24.68 26.26
CA ASN A 152 -3.48 25.72 27.28
C ASN A 152 -2.70 25.20 28.50
N VAL A 153 -2.91 23.94 28.92
CA VAL A 153 -2.13 23.30 29.99
C VAL A 153 -0.67 23.15 29.56
N ALA A 154 -0.40 22.64 28.36
CA ALA A 154 0.97 22.48 27.87
C ALA A 154 1.70 23.84 27.75
N GLU A 155 1.01 24.90 27.35
CA GLU A 155 1.58 26.25 27.34
C GLU A 155 1.81 26.78 28.77
N GLN A 156 0.86 26.57 29.70
CA GLN A 156 1.03 26.99 31.10
C GLN A 156 2.23 26.30 31.75
N VAL A 157 2.39 24.98 31.57
CA VAL A 157 3.54 24.22 32.07
C VAL A 157 4.87 24.74 31.50
N LEU A 158 4.89 25.33 30.29
CA LEU A 158 6.07 26.01 29.79
C LEU A 158 6.27 27.40 30.44
N ARG A 159 5.20 28.15 30.65
CA ARG A 159 5.21 29.48 31.30
C ARG A 159 5.67 29.43 32.76
N ASP A 160 5.53 28.29 33.42
CA ASP A 160 6.05 28.08 34.78
C ASP A 160 7.60 28.07 34.84
N TYR A 161 8.29 27.87 33.70
CA TYR A 161 9.76 27.82 33.60
C TYR A 161 10.38 28.82 32.61
N LEU A 162 9.58 29.40 31.70
CA LEU A 162 10.04 30.20 30.56
C LEU A 162 9.34 31.56 30.50
N ASP A 163 10.09 32.59 30.10
CA ASP A 163 9.57 33.94 29.90
C ASP A 163 8.65 34.02 28.65
N ASP A 164 7.75 35.01 28.59
CA ASP A 164 6.80 35.21 27.48
C ASP A 164 7.43 35.12 26.08
N ASP A 165 8.57 35.80 25.87
CA ASP A 165 9.29 35.80 24.60
C ASP A 165 9.82 34.41 24.21
N GLN A 166 10.15 33.57 25.18
CA GLN A 166 10.63 32.21 24.95
C GLN A 166 9.47 31.28 24.58
N VAL A 167 8.32 31.40 25.27
CA VAL A 167 7.09 30.65 24.96
C VAL A 167 6.54 31.05 23.58
N ASN A 168 6.44 32.35 23.31
CA ASN A 168 6.11 32.88 21.98
C ASN A 168 7.12 32.40 20.91
N GLY A 169 8.41 32.33 21.28
CA GLY A 169 9.47 31.79 20.44
C GLY A 169 9.30 30.30 20.10
N LEU A 170 8.76 29.49 21.02
CA LEU A 170 8.41 28.09 20.79
C LEU A 170 7.13 27.96 19.93
N ASN A 171 6.05 28.64 20.31
CA ASN A 171 4.77 28.63 19.57
C ASN A 171 4.90 29.14 18.13
N GLY A 172 5.85 30.04 17.84
CA GLY A 172 6.13 30.49 16.48
C GLY A 172 6.88 29.47 15.60
N ALA A 173 7.39 28.37 16.14
CA ALA A 173 8.26 27.43 15.45
C ALA A 173 7.47 26.33 14.71
N LYS A 174 6.92 26.68 13.53
CA LYS A 174 6.11 25.81 12.63
C LYS A 174 6.75 24.48 12.14
N LYS A 175 7.93 24.10 12.64
CA LYS A 175 8.62 22.84 12.29
C LYS A 175 9.34 22.31 13.53
N ILE A 176 9.32 20.99 13.69
CA ILE A 176 9.91 20.29 14.84
C ILE A 176 11.40 20.58 15.05
N ILE A 177 12.23 20.67 13.99
CA ILE A 177 13.69 20.89 14.15
C ILE A 177 13.99 22.26 14.80
N PRO A 178 13.48 23.41 14.27
CA PRO A 178 13.56 24.69 14.96
C PRO A 178 13.00 24.69 16.39
N PHE A 179 11.84 24.06 16.60
CA PHE A 179 11.22 23.96 17.93
C PHE A 179 12.14 23.24 18.92
N ARG A 180 12.62 22.04 18.55
CA ARG A 180 13.50 21.18 19.35
C ARG A 180 14.81 21.88 19.72
N ASN A 181 15.39 22.65 18.80
CA ASN A 181 16.62 23.40 19.07
C ASN A 181 16.37 24.51 20.11
N LYS A 182 15.28 25.27 19.98
CA LYS A 182 14.88 26.28 20.98
C LYS A 182 14.56 25.64 22.34
N PHE A 183 13.74 24.59 22.35
CA PHE A 183 13.34 23.86 23.55
C PHE A 183 14.55 23.36 24.34
N LYS A 184 15.52 22.74 23.66
CA LYS A 184 16.80 22.31 24.24
C LYS A 184 17.57 23.47 24.89
N THR A 185 17.64 24.63 24.23
CA THR A 185 18.29 25.82 24.78
C THR A 185 17.56 26.41 26.00
N TYR A 186 16.22 26.40 25.98
CA TYR A 186 15.41 27.05 27.01
C TYR A 186 15.20 26.19 28.26
N ILE A 187 14.89 24.90 28.10
CA ILE A 187 14.48 24.02 29.22
C ILE A 187 15.66 23.32 29.92
N ALA A 188 16.75 22.99 29.21
CA ALA A 188 17.78 22.07 29.73
C ALA A 188 18.49 22.53 31.02
N ASN A 189 18.45 23.83 31.34
CA ASN A 189 19.04 24.41 32.56
C ASN A 189 17.97 25.04 33.49
N ARG A 190 16.68 24.85 33.22
CA ARG A 190 15.55 25.44 33.99
C ARG A 190 14.78 24.42 34.84
N VAL A 191 14.91 23.13 34.55
CA VAL A 191 14.24 22.05 35.29
C VAL A 191 15.28 21.21 36.04
N ASP A 192 15.01 20.90 37.31
CA ASP A 192 15.93 20.11 38.15
C ASP A 192 16.09 18.67 37.67
N SER A 193 15.06 18.12 37.04
CA SER A 193 15.04 16.77 36.47
C SER A 193 14.09 16.70 35.28
N LEU A 194 14.61 16.31 34.12
CA LEU A 194 13.80 16.07 32.92
C LEU A 194 12.85 14.88 33.09
N GLU A 195 13.17 13.92 33.97
CA GLU A 195 12.27 12.82 34.32
C GLU A 195 11.08 13.31 35.16
N GLU A 196 11.34 14.16 36.17
CA GLU A 196 10.25 14.78 36.95
C GLU A 196 9.36 15.61 36.03
N PHE A 197 9.97 16.43 35.15
CA PHE A 197 9.25 17.27 34.20
C PHE A 197 8.41 16.47 33.19
N PHE A 198 8.90 15.31 32.75
CA PHE A 198 8.14 14.37 31.91
C PHE A 198 6.88 13.84 32.61
N PHE A 199 7.01 13.34 33.84
CA PHE A 199 5.83 12.87 34.58
C PHE A 199 4.93 14.02 35.05
N TYR A 200 5.46 15.22 35.22
CA TYR A 200 4.67 16.43 35.50
C TYR A 200 3.75 16.78 34.33
N ILE A 201 4.28 16.97 33.11
CA ILE A 201 3.43 17.29 31.95
C ILE A 201 2.40 16.19 31.65
N VAL A 202 2.75 14.91 31.85
CA VAL A 202 1.77 13.82 31.72
C VAL A 202 0.65 13.96 32.75
N SER A 203 0.99 14.27 34.01
CA SER A 203 -0.01 14.41 35.09
C SER A 203 -0.94 15.61 34.86
N GLU A 204 -0.39 16.77 34.49
CA GLU A 204 -1.16 18.00 34.24
C GLU A 204 -2.11 17.84 33.05
N VAL A 205 -1.65 17.25 31.95
CA VAL A 205 -2.51 16.95 30.79
C VAL A 205 -3.59 15.93 31.15
N SER A 206 -3.23 14.84 31.85
CA SER A 206 -4.20 13.81 32.29
C SER A 206 -5.23 14.33 33.30
N ALA A 207 -4.94 15.41 34.03
CA ALA A 207 -5.90 16.05 34.94
C ALA A 207 -6.99 16.83 34.21
N VAL A 208 -6.69 17.36 33.02
CA VAL A 208 -7.62 18.14 32.18
C VAL A 208 -8.28 17.30 31.09
N ASP A 209 -7.62 16.24 30.65
CA ASP A 209 -8.18 15.22 29.75
C ASP A 209 -7.82 13.83 30.28
N THR A 210 -8.76 13.21 30.99
CA THR A 210 -8.56 11.91 31.64
C THR A 210 -8.44 10.74 30.66
N GLN A 211 -8.69 10.95 29.36
CA GLN A 211 -8.49 9.93 28.31
C GLN A 211 -7.17 10.13 27.55
N PHE A 212 -6.43 11.20 27.85
CA PHE A 212 -5.21 11.55 27.11
C PHE A 212 -4.12 10.49 27.26
N SER A 213 -3.53 10.10 26.13
CA SER A 213 -2.51 9.05 26.04
C SER A 213 -1.21 9.55 25.39
N PHE A 214 -0.07 9.08 25.89
CA PHE A 214 1.25 9.43 25.40
C PHE A 214 1.93 8.22 24.78
N VAL A 215 2.19 8.26 23.47
CA VAL A 215 2.76 7.14 22.71
C VAL A 215 4.18 7.47 22.26
N TYR A 216 5.12 6.58 22.56
CA TYR A 216 6.54 6.72 22.21
C TYR A 216 7.04 5.49 21.45
N LEU A 217 7.43 5.70 20.19
CA LEU A 217 7.87 4.64 19.27
C LEU A 217 9.35 4.87 18.94
N THR A 218 10.23 4.06 19.52
CA THR A 218 11.69 4.26 19.47
C THR A 218 12.36 3.11 18.69
N ASP A 219 12.92 3.42 17.52
CA ASP A 219 13.63 2.43 16.68
C ASP A 219 15.16 2.50 16.84
N GLU A 220 15.85 1.52 16.26
CA GLU A 220 17.31 1.43 16.13
C GLU A 220 18.10 1.41 17.45
N LEU A 221 17.66 0.66 18.46
CA LEU A 221 18.48 0.39 19.64
C LEU A 221 19.85 -0.22 19.27
N ASP A 222 19.92 -0.98 18.18
CA ASP A 222 21.17 -1.54 17.66
C ASP A 222 22.15 -0.49 17.11
N ALA A 223 21.71 0.74 16.82
CA ALA A 223 22.63 1.85 16.55
C ALA A 223 23.54 2.17 17.76
N LEU A 224 23.08 1.85 18.99
CA LEU A 224 23.87 2.02 20.21
C LEU A 224 24.90 0.90 20.44
N ALA A 225 24.93 -0.17 19.63
CA ALA A 225 25.79 -1.35 19.84
C ALA A 225 27.29 -1.02 20.00
N GLN A 226 27.76 0.04 19.34
CA GLN A 226 29.16 0.50 19.41
C GLN A 226 29.42 1.51 20.54
N PHE A 227 28.40 1.84 21.34
CA PHE A 227 28.38 2.91 22.32
C PHE A 227 27.94 2.39 23.71
N PRO A 228 28.79 1.63 24.44
CA PRO A 228 28.38 0.93 25.67
C PRO A 228 27.89 1.84 26.80
N ASN A 229 28.35 3.09 26.87
CA ASN A 229 27.88 4.06 27.86
C ASN A 229 26.47 4.55 27.51
N GLN A 230 26.21 4.84 26.24
CA GLN A 230 24.91 5.24 25.72
C GLN A 230 23.86 4.11 25.88
N ILE A 231 24.25 2.84 25.71
CA ILE A 231 23.40 1.69 26.06
C ILE A 231 23.05 1.71 27.55
N LYS A 232 24.03 1.85 28.44
CA LYS A 232 23.80 1.88 29.90
C LYS A 232 22.92 3.04 30.34
N GLU A 233 23.12 4.23 29.76
CA GLU A 233 22.30 5.42 30.00
C GLU A 233 20.86 5.24 29.49
N THR A 234 20.68 4.63 28.31
CA THR A 234 19.36 4.28 27.75
C THR A 234 18.64 3.24 28.62
N ARG A 235 19.36 2.19 29.05
CA ARG A 235 18.85 1.17 30.00
C ARG A 235 18.44 1.78 31.32
N LEU A 236 19.25 2.70 31.86
CA LEU A 236 18.92 3.42 33.09
C LEU A 236 17.67 4.28 32.93
N LEU A 237 17.53 5.02 31.82
CA LEU A 237 16.34 5.84 31.52
C LEU A 237 15.06 5.00 31.53
N PHE A 238 15.00 3.97 30.68
CA PHE A 238 13.78 3.16 30.58
C PHE A 238 13.51 2.38 31.87
N LYS A 239 14.53 1.89 32.58
CA LYS A 239 14.36 1.26 33.90
C LYS A 239 13.69 2.20 34.91
N GLN A 240 14.12 3.46 34.96
CA GLN A 240 13.55 4.46 35.87
C GLN A 240 12.12 4.81 35.48
N LEU A 241 11.87 5.04 34.19
CA LEU A 241 10.53 5.32 33.66
C LEU A 241 9.55 4.17 33.95
N ILE A 242 9.91 2.93 33.61
CA ILE A 242 9.08 1.73 33.86
C ILE A 242 8.78 1.58 35.35
N ARG A 243 9.81 1.57 36.21
CA ARG A 243 9.61 1.49 37.67
C ARG A 243 8.68 2.58 38.17
N ARG A 244 8.87 3.82 37.71
CA ARG A 244 8.02 4.93 38.14
C ARG A 244 6.57 4.77 37.69
N ALA A 245 6.32 4.32 36.46
CA ALA A 245 4.97 4.04 35.98
C ALA A 245 4.29 2.90 36.75
N LEU A 246 5.03 1.84 37.11
CA LEU A 246 4.52 0.71 37.89
C LEU A 246 4.33 1.06 39.38
N ASP A 247 5.35 1.61 40.03
CA ASP A 247 5.44 1.81 41.48
C ASP A 247 4.72 3.07 41.96
N LYS A 248 4.86 4.21 41.25
CA LYS A 248 4.31 5.53 41.68
C LYS A 248 2.89 5.78 41.15
N PHE A 249 2.54 5.18 40.01
CA PHE A 249 1.21 5.33 39.40
C PHE A 249 0.39 4.03 39.46
N GLU A 250 0.86 2.97 40.12
CA GLU A 250 0.18 1.66 40.20
C GLU A 250 -0.20 1.12 38.80
N SER A 251 0.66 1.37 37.81
CA SER A 251 0.41 1.15 36.38
C SER A 251 -0.77 1.93 35.78
N LYS A 252 -1.51 2.75 36.53
CA LYS A 252 -2.65 3.57 36.07
C LYS A 252 -2.20 4.90 35.47
N ILE A 253 -1.43 4.82 34.37
CA ILE A 253 -0.96 5.96 33.60
C ILE A 253 -0.95 5.64 32.10
N ARG A 254 -1.58 6.49 31.29
CA ARG A 254 -1.75 6.30 29.83
C ARG A 254 -0.48 6.61 29.05
N ILE A 255 0.54 5.78 29.22
CA ILE A 255 1.79 5.84 28.46
C ILE A 255 1.98 4.48 27.75
N LEU A 256 2.15 4.52 26.43
CA LEU A 256 2.55 3.35 25.63
C LEU A 256 3.95 3.60 25.04
N ILE A 257 4.88 2.68 25.30
CA ILE A 257 6.26 2.74 24.83
C ILE A 257 6.59 1.46 24.06
N TYR A 258 7.08 1.60 22.83
CA TYR A 258 7.74 0.53 22.09
C TYR A 258 9.21 0.89 21.88
N LEU A 259 10.11 0.04 22.36
CA LEU A 259 11.55 0.10 22.10
C LEU A 259 11.98 -1.08 21.22
N VAL A 260 12.76 -0.82 20.17
CA VAL A 260 12.96 -1.78 19.08
C VAL A 260 14.46 -1.96 18.77
N GLY A 261 14.91 -3.20 18.59
CA GLY A 261 16.32 -3.53 18.31
C GLY A 261 16.56 -4.92 17.72
N THR A 262 17.82 -5.31 17.48
CA THR A 262 18.10 -6.71 17.10
C THR A 262 17.86 -7.67 18.25
N SER A 263 17.51 -8.93 17.96
CA SER A 263 17.33 -9.96 19.00
C SER A 263 18.50 -10.03 19.99
N ASN A 264 19.74 -10.06 19.49
CA ASN A 264 20.94 -10.08 20.33
C ASN A 264 21.06 -8.80 21.18
N ASN A 265 20.78 -7.62 20.60
CA ASN A 265 20.82 -6.36 21.33
C ASN A 265 19.76 -6.30 22.43
N VAL A 266 18.53 -6.79 22.18
CA VAL A 266 17.47 -6.84 23.20
C VAL A 266 17.81 -7.84 24.30
N GLU A 267 18.32 -9.01 23.95
CA GLU A 267 18.76 -10.03 24.90
C GLU A 267 19.85 -9.49 25.83
N SER A 268 20.92 -8.90 25.30
CA SER A 268 21.96 -8.23 26.12
C SER A 268 21.43 -6.98 26.85
N PHE A 269 20.44 -6.27 26.30
CA PHE A 269 19.85 -5.12 26.99
C PHE A 269 19.09 -5.54 28.26
N ILE A 270 18.42 -6.69 28.24
CA ILE A 270 17.63 -7.22 29.36
C ILE A 270 18.50 -8.03 30.32
N ALA A 271 19.26 -9.02 29.83
CA ALA A 271 19.99 -9.99 30.67
C ALA A 271 21.18 -9.39 31.45
N GLU A 272 21.72 -8.24 31.03
CA GLU A 272 22.77 -7.53 31.80
C GLU A 272 22.24 -6.81 33.06
N ASP A 273 20.92 -6.78 33.28
CA ASP A 273 20.29 -6.08 34.41
C ASP A 273 19.08 -6.89 34.91
N SER A 274 19.29 -7.69 35.96
CA SER A 274 18.27 -8.59 36.51
C SER A 274 16.98 -7.89 36.95
N VAL A 275 17.03 -6.58 37.20
CA VAL A 275 15.82 -5.76 37.41
C VAL A 275 15.04 -5.58 36.11
N MET A 276 15.72 -5.31 35.00
CA MET A 276 15.05 -5.20 33.69
C MET A 276 14.45 -6.54 33.27
N GLU A 277 15.17 -7.64 33.51
CA GLU A 277 14.64 -9.00 33.30
C GLU A 277 13.35 -9.23 34.10
N SER A 278 13.32 -8.90 35.40
CA SER A 278 12.12 -9.05 36.23
C SER A 278 10.96 -8.14 35.81
N LEU A 279 11.24 -6.96 35.27
CA LEU A 279 10.23 -5.97 34.86
C LEU A 279 9.65 -6.24 33.45
N LEU A 280 10.40 -6.94 32.59
CA LEU A 280 10.09 -7.04 31.15
C LEU A 280 9.73 -8.44 30.65
N GLY A 281 9.69 -9.45 31.53
CA GLY A 281 9.51 -10.86 31.16
C GLY A 281 8.28 -11.17 30.29
N GLU A 282 7.22 -10.34 30.33
CA GLU A 282 6.02 -10.48 29.48
C GLU A 282 5.90 -9.39 28.39
N SER A 283 6.77 -8.38 28.44
CA SER A 283 6.80 -7.21 27.55
C SER A 283 7.54 -7.46 26.22
N VAL A 284 8.26 -8.57 26.08
CA VAL A 284 9.06 -8.85 24.88
C VAL A 284 8.20 -9.43 23.74
N ILE A 285 8.28 -8.80 22.57
CA ILE A 285 7.74 -9.29 21.29
C ILE A 285 8.92 -9.78 20.46
N ASN A 286 9.07 -11.10 20.32
CA ASN A 286 10.04 -11.68 19.40
C ASN A 286 9.40 -11.81 18.01
N LEU A 287 9.74 -10.87 17.11
CA LEU A 287 9.32 -10.98 15.72
C LEU A 287 10.15 -12.04 15.01
N SER A 288 9.44 -13.00 14.41
CA SER A 288 10.07 -14.09 13.68
C SER A 288 10.85 -13.60 12.46
N LYS A 289 11.78 -14.46 12.02
CA LYS A 289 12.29 -14.44 10.64
C LYS A 289 11.13 -14.53 9.62
N GLY A 290 11.42 -14.25 8.36
CA GLY A 290 10.46 -14.54 7.30
C GLY A 290 10.33 -16.06 7.09
N TYR A 291 9.12 -16.54 6.82
CA TYR A 291 8.84 -17.95 6.52
C TYR A 291 8.42 -18.12 5.04
N THR A 292 8.53 -19.33 4.50
CA THR A 292 8.24 -19.58 3.07
C THR A 292 6.80 -19.24 2.69
N ASN A 293 5.83 -19.57 3.54
CA ASN A 293 4.42 -19.20 3.36
C ASN A 293 4.21 -17.68 3.40
N GLU A 294 4.92 -16.95 4.27
CA GLU A 294 4.91 -15.48 4.30
C GLU A 294 5.44 -14.89 2.99
N PHE A 295 6.53 -15.44 2.46
CA PHE A 295 7.11 -15.04 1.18
C PHE A 295 6.18 -15.34 -0.01
N GLU A 296 5.51 -16.49 0.00
CA GLU A 296 4.49 -16.86 -1.00
C GLU A 296 3.29 -15.92 -0.96
N LEU A 297 2.81 -15.51 0.22
CA LEU A 297 1.74 -14.51 0.34
C LEU A 297 2.16 -13.15 -0.21
N ILE A 298 3.38 -12.68 0.09
CA ILE A 298 3.91 -11.42 -0.46
C ILE A 298 4.11 -11.53 -1.98
N ARG A 299 4.62 -12.66 -2.48
CA ARG A 299 4.71 -12.97 -3.91
C ARG A 299 3.33 -12.86 -4.56
N ASN A 300 2.33 -13.55 -4.03
CA ASN A 300 0.98 -13.57 -4.60
C ASN A 300 0.38 -12.16 -4.66
N LYS A 301 0.57 -11.34 -3.62
CA LYS A 301 0.14 -9.93 -3.62
C LYS A 301 0.83 -9.08 -4.69
N ILE A 302 2.13 -9.29 -4.94
CA ILE A 302 2.88 -8.60 -6.01
C ILE A 302 2.45 -9.11 -7.38
N ASP A 303 2.34 -10.44 -7.54
CA ASP A 303 1.89 -11.10 -8.76
C ASP A 303 0.48 -10.63 -9.17
N GLU A 304 -0.50 -10.63 -8.24
CA GLU A 304 -1.85 -10.14 -8.51
C GLU A 304 -1.88 -8.67 -8.97
N ARG A 305 -0.99 -7.84 -8.42
CA ARG A 305 -0.83 -6.42 -8.78
C ARG A 305 -0.23 -6.21 -10.17
N ILE A 306 0.74 -7.04 -10.55
CA ILE A 306 1.27 -7.06 -11.93
C ILE A 306 0.23 -7.59 -12.92
N GLU A 307 -0.46 -8.68 -12.61
CA GLU A 307 -1.51 -9.22 -13.46
C GLU A 307 -2.66 -8.21 -13.61
N GLY A 308 -3.16 -7.64 -12.51
CA GLY A 308 -4.22 -6.64 -12.53
C GLY A 308 -3.86 -5.37 -13.34
N ALA A 309 -2.60 -4.96 -13.34
CA ALA A 309 -2.14 -3.79 -14.09
C ALA A 309 -1.87 -4.06 -15.58
N TYR A 310 -1.40 -5.27 -15.95
CA TYR A 310 -0.86 -5.54 -17.29
C TYR A 310 -1.51 -6.70 -18.06
N LYS A 311 -2.50 -7.41 -17.51
CA LYS A 311 -3.21 -8.46 -18.25
C LYS A 311 -3.85 -7.90 -19.53
N GLY A 312 -3.43 -8.45 -20.67
CA GLY A 312 -3.82 -7.96 -22.01
C GLY A 312 -2.85 -6.93 -22.62
N TYR A 313 -1.86 -6.44 -21.89
CA TYR A 313 -0.84 -5.54 -22.41
C TYR A 313 0.11 -6.26 -23.40
N LYS A 314 0.66 -5.52 -24.36
CA LYS A 314 1.60 -6.06 -25.35
C LYS A 314 2.84 -6.63 -24.66
N ASN A 315 3.18 -7.88 -24.98
CA ASN A 315 4.24 -8.68 -24.34
C ASN A 315 3.95 -9.15 -22.90
N PHE A 316 2.75 -8.94 -22.33
CA PHE A 316 2.41 -9.40 -20.97
C PHE A 316 2.70 -10.90 -20.79
N ALA A 317 2.31 -11.77 -21.72
CA ALA A 317 2.55 -13.21 -21.61
C ALA A 317 4.04 -13.56 -21.46
N GLN A 318 4.94 -12.81 -22.11
CA GLN A 318 6.39 -13.02 -22.00
C GLN A 318 6.94 -12.48 -20.67
N ALA A 319 6.53 -11.27 -20.27
CA ALA A 319 6.91 -10.67 -19.00
C ALA A 319 6.40 -11.50 -17.80
N TRP A 320 5.19 -12.04 -17.91
CA TRP A 320 4.56 -12.87 -16.88
C TRP A 320 5.24 -14.22 -16.73
N GLN A 321 5.67 -14.85 -17.83
CA GLN A 321 6.50 -16.05 -17.76
C GLN A 321 7.81 -15.76 -17.03
N GLU A 322 8.53 -14.69 -17.40
CA GLU A 322 9.77 -14.30 -16.71
C GLU A 322 9.56 -14.01 -15.21
N ILE A 323 8.40 -13.45 -14.81
CA ILE A 323 8.04 -13.23 -13.40
C ILE A 323 7.73 -14.53 -12.67
N LYS A 324 7.06 -15.48 -13.33
CA LYS A 324 6.76 -16.79 -12.74
C LYS A 324 8.01 -17.65 -12.57
N ASP A 325 8.99 -17.48 -13.46
CA ASP A 325 10.29 -18.15 -13.43
C ASP A 325 11.28 -17.56 -12.40
N ILE A 326 10.95 -16.45 -11.72
CA ILE A 326 11.78 -15.92 -10.62
C ILE A 326 11.84 -16.95 -9.48
N PRO A 327 13.04 -17.42 -9.06
CA PRO A 327 13.16 -18.38 -7.98
C PRO A 327 12.82 -17.75 -6.62
N LEU A 328 12.06 -18.50 -5.81
CA LEU A 328 11.96 -18.28 -4.37
C LEU A 328 13.29 -18.72 -3.72
N ASN A 329 14.28 -17.84 -3.75
CA ASN A 329 15.56 -18.07 -3.07
C ASN A 329 15.34 -18.28 -1.57
N PRO A 330 16.14 -19.14 -0.89
CA PRO A 330 16.07 -19.34 0.55
C PRO A 330 16.68 -18.15 1.30
N VAL A 331 15.93 -17.04 1.32
CA VAL A 331 16.23 -15.82 2.07
C VAL A 331 15.77 -15.97 3.51
N ASN A 332 16.50 -15.36 4.44
CA ASN A 332 16.21 -15.51 5.87
C ASN A 332 15.32 -14.38 6.41
N THR A 333 15.14 -13.30 5.65
CA THR A 333 14.46 -12.10 6.12
C THR A 333 13.44 -11.57 5.12
N LEU A 334 12.42 -10.89 5.65
CA LEU A 334 11.42 -10.19 4.86
C LEU A 334 12.03 -9.11 3.94
N ARG A 335 13.04 -8.38 4.44
CA ARG A 335 13.76 -7.35 3.66
C ARG A 335 14.50 -7.96 2.47
N GLU A 336 15.27 -9.03 2.67
CA GLU A 336 15.99 -9.72 1.57
C GLU A 336 15.01 -10.25 0.52
N PHE A 337 13.89 -10.85 0.96
CA PHE A 337 12.84 -11.32 0.07
C PHE A 337 12.29 -10.19 -0.81
N CYS A 338 11.90 -9.08 -0.20
CA CYS A 338 11.32 -7.96 -0.93
C CYS A 338 12.36 -7.29 -1.85
N GLN A 339 13.60 -7.12 -1.39
CA GLN A 339 14.71 -6.59 -2.20
C GLN A 339 14.99 -7.44 -3.45
N HIS A 340 15.02 -8.76 -3.31
CA HIS A 340 15.25 -9.69 -4.40
C HIS A 340 14.02 -9.76 -5.32
N TYR A 341 12.87 -10.20 -4.80
CA TYR A 341 11.71 -10.52 -5.62
C TYR A 341 11.10 -9.27 -6.29
N ALA A 342 10.80 -8.21 -5.53
CA ALA A 342 10.31 -6.96 -6.13
C ALA A 342 11.39 -6.25 -6.97
N GLY A 343 12.67 -6.48 -6.67
CA GLY A 343 13.79 -6.06 -7.52
C GLY A 343 13.76 -6.69 -8.91
N SER A 344 13.66 -8.02 -8.99
CA SER A 344 13.56 -8.75 -10.27
C SER A 344 12.28 -8.41 -11.02
N VAL A 345 11.13 -8.30 -10.34
CA VAL A 345 9.87 -7.87 -10.97
C VAL A 345 9.98 -6.44 -11.52
N LEU A 346 10.69 -5.53 -10.83
CA LEU A 346 10.94 -4.16 -11.30
C LEU A 346 11.83 -4.10 -12.55
N GLU A 347 12.82 -4.99 -12.67
CA GLU A 347 13.66 -5.09 -13.86
C GLU A 347 12.88 -5.61 -15.08
N ILE A 348 12.06 -6.65 -14.89
CA ILE A 348 11.15 -7.17 -15.93
C ILE A 348 10.12 -6.10 -16.32
N HIS A 349 9.59 -5.35 -15.34
CA HIS A 349 8.66 -4.24 -15.58
C HIS A 349 9.28 -3.17 -16.50
N GLN A 350 10.49 -2.70 -16.19
CA GLN A 350 11.22 -1.72 -16.99
C GLN A 350 11.60 -2.23 -18.39
N LYS A 351 11.87 -3.53 -18.51
CA LYS A 351 12.18 -4.21 -19.78
C LYS A 351 10.97 -4.25 -20.73
N TYR A 352 9.78 -4.62 -20.23
CA TYR A 352 8.60 -4.91 -21.06
C TYR A 352 7.56 -3.79 -21.15
N PHE A 353 7.42 -2.95 -20.12
CA PHE A 353 6.30 -2.01 -19.98
C PHE A 353 6.72 -0.54 -20.18
N LYS A 354 7.58 -0.29 -21.19
CA LYS A 354 8.07 1.06 -21.55
C LYS A 354 6.94 2.06 -21.84
N GLU A 355 7.23 3.33 -21.56
CA GLU A 355 6.28 4.46 -21.61
C GLU A 355 5.83 4.78 -23.06
N ALA A 356 4.51 4.84 -23.26
CA ALA A 356 3.82 5.20 -24.51
C ALA A 356 2.35 5.58 -24.15
N PRO A 357 1.65 6.38 -24.99
CA PRO A 357 0.42 7.05 -24.58
C PRO A 357 -0.85 6.17 -24.56
N GLU A 358 -1.96 6.72 -24.06
CA GLU A 358 -2.68 6.10 -22.94
C GLU A 358 -4.20 5.93 -23.17
N GLN A 359 -4.74 4.78 -22.76
CA GLN A 359 -6.16 4.39 -22.56
C GLN A 359 -6.18 3.09 -21.72
N VAL A 360 -7.21 2.63 -20.98
CA VAL A 360 -8.45 3.16 -20.35
C VAL A 360 -8.81 2.14 -19.24
N PHE A 361 -9.60 2.47 -18.21
CA PHE A 361 -10.30 1.48 -17.35
C PHE A 361 -11.58 2.09 -16.76
N GLU A 362 -12.73 1.81 -17.37
CA GLU A 362 -14.04 2.35 -16.96
C GLU A 362 -15.06 1.21 -16.74
N GLY A 363 -14.70 0.23 -15.90
CA GLY A 363 -15.59 -0.87 -15.53
C GLY A 363 -16.76 -0.40 -14.67
N ASN A 364 -17.86 0.01 -15.31
CA ASN A 364 -19.17 0.34 -14.74
C ASN A 364 -19.27 1.34 -13.57
N SER A 365 -18.17 2.01 -13.20
CA SER A 365 -18.07 2.95 -12.08
C SER A 365 -19.14 4.04 -12.08
N ARG A 366 -19.44 4.63 -13.25
CA ARG A 366 -20.47 5.66 -13.39
C ARG A 366 -21.88 5.15 -13.06
N GLN A 367 -22.22 3.92 -13.46
CA GLN A 367 -23.51 3.30 -13.12
C GLN A 367 -23.60 2.98 -11.64
N LEU A 368 -22.51 2.55 -11.02
CA LEU A 368 -22.44 2.31 -9.57
C LEU A 368 -22.66 3.60 -8.77
N VAL A 369 -21.96 4.69 -9.12
CA VAL A 369 -22.16 6.00 -8.47
C VAL A 369 -23.58 6.51 -8.67
N GLU A 370 -24.14 6.42 -9.88
CA GLU A 370 -25.52 6.84 -10.14
C GLU A 370 -26.52 6.01 -9.32
N SER A 371 -26.30 4.70 -9.17
CA SER A 371 -27.10 3.80 -8.33
C SER A 371 -27.07 4.22 -6.85
N GLU A 372 -25.89 4.49 -6.29
CA GLU A 372 -25.77 4.96 -4.90
C GLU A 372 -26.40 6.35 -4.71
N CYS A 373 -26.23 7.27 -5.65
CA CYS A 373 -26.90 8.57 -5.63
C CYS A 373 -28.43 8.45 -5.63
N ARG A 374 -28.98 7.50 -6.41
CA ARG A 374 -30.42 7.20 -6.44
C ARG A 374 -30.94 6.67 -5.10
N GLN A 375 -30.13 5.90 -4.37
CA GLN A 375 -30.47 5.40 -3.04
C GLN A 375 -30.40 6.51 -1.98
N HIS A 376 -29.26 7.22 -1.87
CA HIS A 376 -29.04 8.28 -0.89
C HIS A 376 -30.04 9.45 -1.03
N TRP A 377 -30.35 9.87 -2.26
CA TRP A 377 -31.29 10.97 -2.50
C TRP A 377 -32.72 10.52 -2.84
N ALA A 378 -33.09 9.26 -2.55
CA ALA A 378 -34.41 8.68 -2.88
C ALA A 378 -35.61 9.45 -2.28
N SER A 379 -35.42 10.18 -1.17
CA SER A 379 -36.45 11.02 -0.55
C SER A 379 -36.74 12.28 -1.39
N TYR A 380 -35.70 12.90 -1.95
CA TYR A 380 -35.81 14.08 -2.83
C TYR A 380 -36.35 13.69 -4.21
N LEU A 381 -35.85 12.60 -4.80
CA LEU A 381 -36.23 12.14 -6.15
C LEU A 381 -37.68 11.66 -6.29
N LYS A 382 -38.43 11.52 -5.18
CA LYS A 382 -39.90 11.34 -5.20
C LYS A 382 -40.64 12.62 -5.59
N GLN A 383 -40.01 13.78 -5.46
CA GLN A 383 -40.59 15.08 -5.80
C GLN A 383 -40.26 15.43 -7.25
N LYS A 384 -41.28 15.78 -8.05
CA LYS A 384 -41.12 16.07 -9.49
C LYS A 384 -40.18 17.24 -9.82
N SER A 385 -39.89 18.11 -8.84
CA SER A 385 -38.95 19.22 -8.99
C SER A 385 -37.48 18.77 -8.91
N TYR A 386 -37.20 17.54 -8.47
CA TYR A 386 -35.84 17.02 -8.36
C TYR A 386 -35.52 16.02 -9.46
N THR A 387 -34.32 16.13 -10.04
CA THR A 387 -33.80 15.22 -11.06
C THR A 387 -32.33 14.92 -10.85
N LEU A 388 -31.87 13.74 -11.30
CA LEU A 388 -30.46 13.41 -11.39
C LEU A 388 -29.91 13.79 -12.77
N SER A 389 -28.71 14.35 -12.76
CA SER A 389 -27.89 14.60 -13.96
C SER A 389 -26.56 13.87 -13.81
N ALA A 390 -26.43 12.71 -14.46
CA ALA A 390 -25.18 11.97 -14.52
C ALA A 390 -24.44 12.33 -15.82
N VAL A 391 -23.18 12.75 -15.71
CA VAL A 391 -22.37 13.12 -16.88
C VAL A 391 -21.80 11.85 -17.52
N SER A 392 -21.90 11.72 -18.85
CA SER A 392 -21.43 10.53 -19.59
C SER A 392 -19.91 10.42 -19.71
N THR A 393 -19.17 11.42 -19.24
CA THR A 393 -17.71 11.54 -19.32
C THR A 393 -17.12 12.08 -18.02
N THR A 394 -15.84 11.83 -17.79
CA THR A 394 -15.01 12.47 -16.75
C THR A 394 -15.28 13.98 -16.69
N THR A 395 -15.57 14.50 -15.51
CA THR A 395 -15.99 15.90 -15.33
C THR A 395 -14.88 16.70 -14.65
N VAL A 396 -14.52 17.86 -15.22
CA VAL A 396 -13.49 18.73 -14.67
C VAL A 396 -14.12 19.77 -13.74
N ILE A 397 -13.84 19.67 -12.44
CA ILE A 397 -14.30 20.60 -11.39
C ILE A 397 -13.08 21.06 -10.61
N ALA A 398 -12.97 22.37 -10.33
CA ALA A 398 -11.81 22.98 -9.65
C ALA A 398 -10.43 22.67 -10.30
N ARG A 399 -10.41 22.33 -11.60
CA ARG A 399 -9.25 21.83 -12.40
C ARG A 399 -8.89 20.35 -12.17
N HIS A 400 -9.60 19.65 -11.30
CA HIS A 400 -9.46 18.21 -11.06
C HIS A 400 -10.43 17.42 -11.94
N ALA A 401 -10.01 16.26 -12.42
CA ALA A 401 -10.79 15.43 -13.32
C ALA A 401 -11.36 14.22 -12.56
N PHE A 402 -12.65 14.25 -12.24
CA PHE A 402 -13.33 13.18 -11.49
C PHE A 402 -13.87 12.12 -12.46
N ASP A 403 -13.55 10.84 -12.21
CA ASP A 403 -13.92 9.71 -13.08
C ASP A 403 -15.45 9.62 -13.30
N SER A 404 -16.20 9.90 -12.23
CA SER A 404 -17.66 10.01 -12.21
C SER A 404 -18.10 11.25 -11.45
N CYS A 405 -19.08 11.97 -12.00
CA CYS A 405 -19.77 13.04 -11.30
C CYS A 405 -21.27 12.96 -11.60
N VAL A 406 -22.09 13.09 -10.56
CA VAL A 406 -23.55 13.07 -10.63
C VAL A 406 -24.08 14.25 -9.83
N GLU A 407 -24.94 15.07 -10.43
CA GLU A 407 -25.54 16.24 -9.79
C GLU A 407 -27.01 15.96 -9.45
N LEU A 408 -27.42 16.33 -8.24
CA LEU A 408 -28.82 16.46 -7.87
C LEU A 408 -29.29 17.87 -8.22
N LEU A 409 -30.28 17.96 -9.10
CA LEU A 409 -30.87 19.22 -9.53
C LEU A 409 -32.23 19.42 -8.84
N HIS A 410 -32.53 20.65 -8.42
CA HIS A 410 -33.86 21.10 -8.04
C HIS A 410 -34.27 22.25 -8.97
N ASN A 411 -35.36 22.08 -9.73
CA ASN A 411 -35.79 23.01 -10.78
C ASN A 411 -34.64 23.41 -11.72
N SER A 412 -33.84 22.42 -12.17
CA SER A 412 -32.65 22.58 -13.02
C SER A 412 -31.45 23.31 -12.38
N HIS A 413 -31.48 23.64 -11.09
CA HIS A 413 -30.32 24.16 -10.35
C HIS A 413 -29.66 23.06 -9.54
N CYS A 414 -28.33 22.92 -9.63
CA CYS A 414 -27.58 21.97 -8.80
C CYS A 414 -27.69 22.35 -7.31
N VAL A 415 -28.12 21.40 -6.48
CA VAL A 415 -28.29 21.55 -5.02
C VAL A 415 -27.41 20.61 -4.20
N ALA A 416 -26.92 19.51 -4.78
CA ALA A 416 -25.87 18.65 -4.23
C ALA A 416 -25.13 17.93 -5.36
N LYS A 417 -23.90 17.50 -5.08
CA LYS A 417 -23.04 16.75 -6.01
C LYS A 417 -22.56 15.45 -5.41
N ALA A 418 -22.33 14.48 -6.28
CA ALA A 418 -21.62 13.26 -5.97
C ALA A 418 -20.33 13.19 -6.80
N PHE A 419 -19.23 12.88 -6.12
CA PHE A 419 -17.90 12.71 -6.72
C PHE A 419 -17.50 11.24 -6.58
N GLY A 420 -17.13 10.60 -7.69
CA GLY A 420 -16.76 9.19 -7.72
C GLY A 420 -15.40 8.97 -8.37
N GLU A 421 -14.46 8.39 -7.64
CA GLU A 421 -13.15 7.97 -8.14
C GLU A 421 -13.08 6.45 -8.26
N ALA A 422 -12.79 5.96 -9.46
CA ALA A 422 -12.64 4.54 -9.78
C ALA A 422 -11.16 4.18 -9.84
N LYS A 423 -10.70 3.38 -8.88
CA LYS A 423 -9.30 3.00 -8.73
C LYS A 423 -9.22 1.50 -8.42
N ASN A 424 -8.11 0.83 -8.73
CA ASN A 424 -7.94 -0.53 -8.18
C ASN A 424 -7.81 -0.42 -6.65
N TYR A 425 -8.12 -1.50 -5.92
CA TYR A 425 -7.93 -1.61 -4.46
C TYR A 425 -6.55 -1.08 -4.05
N GLU A 426 -5.57 -1.53 -4.82
CA GLU A 426 -4.15 -1.25 -4.71
C GLU A 426 -3.79 0.23 -4.87
N LEU A 427 -4.63 1.05 -5.50
CA LEU A 427 -4.43 2.49 -5.70
C LEU A 427 -5.14 3.34 -4.64
N LEU A 428 -6.11 2.79 -3.91
CA LEU A 428 -6.95 3.53 -2.95
C LEU A 428 -6.11 4.22 -1.87
N SER A 429 -5.09 3.54 -1.32
CA SER A 429 -4.28 4.02 -0.19
C SER A 429 -3.48 5.26 -0.55
N SER A 430 -2.86 5.27 -1.72
CA SER A 430 -2.10 6.40 -2.26
C SER A 430 -2.97 7.50 -2.87
N HIS A 431 -4.15 7.16 -3.41
CA HIS A 431 -5.05 8.15 -4.02
C HIS A 431 -5.93 8.85 -2.99
N LEU A 432 -6.14 8.28 -1.80
CA LEU A 432 -7.00 8.84 -0.75
C LEU A 432 -6.70 10.32 -0.45
N GLU A 433 -5.45 10.66 -0.10
CA GLU A 433 -5.12 12.05 0.24
C GLU A 433 -5.24 12.99 -0.98
N THR A 434 -5.00 12.47 -2.19
CA THR A 434 -5.19 13.24 -3.44
C THR A 434 -6.68 13.52 -3.67
N PHE A 435 -7.54 12.51 -3.55
CA PHE A 435 -8.98 12.64 -3.71
C PHE A 435 -9.59 13.51 -2.60
N ASN A 436 -9.12 13.37 -1.36
CA ASN A 436 -9.54 14.24 -0.26
C ASN A 436 -9.22 15.71 -0.54
N GLN A 437 -8.00 16.02 -1.03
CA GLN A 437 -7.67 17.39 -1.44
C GLN A 437 -8.56 17.87 -2.60
N TRP A 438 -8.91 16.99 -3.56
CA TRP A 438 -9.81 17.36 -4.65
C TRP A 438 -11.23 17.66 -4.17
N LEU A 439 -11.73 16.95 -3.14
CA LEU A 439 -13.02 17.22 -2.51
C LEU A 439 -13.01 18.56 -1.76
N GLU A 440 -11.94 18.86 -1.02
CA GLU A 440 -11.74 20.16 -0.37
C GLU A 440 -11.72 21.31 -1.39
N ASP A 441 -10.92 21.17 -2.46
CA ASP A 441 -10.83 22.15 -3.55
C ASP A 441 -12.17 22.32 -4.31
N ALA A 442 -12.95 21.24 -4.44
CA ALA A 442 -14.30 21.25 -5.00
C ALA A 442 -15.38 21.79 -4.04
N SER A 443 -15.01 22.19 -2.81
CA SER A 443 -15.91 22.69 -1.76
C SER A 443 -16.99 21.69 -1.31
N PHE A 444 -16.64 20.40 -1.22
CA PHE A 444 -17.49 19.29 -0.78
C PHE A 444 -18.15 19.52 0.58
N LYS A 445 -19.48 19.27 0.68
CA LYS A 445 -20.30 19.50 1.87
C LYS A 445 -21.21 18.30 2.20
N PRO A 446 -20.73 17.28 2.94
CA PRO A 446 -21.53 16.11 3.28
C PRO A 446 -22.71 16.46 4.21
N ASP A 447 -22.57 17.45 5.09
CA ASP A 447 -23.60 17.86 6.06
C ASP A 447 -24.68 18.81 5.48
N GLY A 448 -24.74 18.95 4.15
CA GLY A 448 -25.73 19.79 3.46
C GLY A 448 -27.16 19.21 3.50
N THR A 449 -28.13 20.00 3.01
CA THR A 449 -29.52 19.55 2.83
C THR A 449 -30.05 19.95 1.45
N PRO A 450 -29.99 19.06 0.43
CA PRO A 450 -29.32 17.75 0.43
C PRO A 450 -27.78 17.88 0.57
N GLY A 451 -27.15 16.86 1.15
CA GLY A 451 -25.70 16.78 1.31
C GLY A 451 -25.01 16.22 0.08
N ASP A 452 -23.76 16.65 -0.13
CA ASP A 452 -22.89 16.07 -1.15
C ASP A 452 -22.49 14.65 -0.78
N LEU A 453 -22.14 13.84 -1.78
CA LEU A 453 -21.69 12.46 -1.63
C LEU A 453 -20.27 12.31 -2.21
N SER A 454 -19.45 11.44 -1.62
CA SER A 454 -18.19 11.07 -2.22
C SER A 454 -17.97 9.55 -2.13
N PHE A 455 -17.46 8.99 -3.22
CA PHE A 455 -17.34 7.55 -3.42
C PHE A 455 -15.95 7.21 -3.93
N MET A 456 -15.32 6.19 -3.36
CA MET A 456 -14.16 5.56 -3.98
C MET A 456 -14.45 4.09 -4.27
N ILE A 457 -14.20 3.68 -5.51
CA ILE A 457 -14.78 2.51 -6.15
C ILE A 457 -13.66 1.54 -6.50
N ALA A 458 -13.66 0.34 -5.93
CA ALA A 458 -12.64 -0.68 -6.19
C ALA A 458 -13.12 -2.12 -5.89
N PRO A 459 -12.35 -3.17 -6.25
CA PRO A 459 -12.73 -4.57 -6.01
C PRO A 459 -12.78 -5.00 -4.54
N SER A 460 -12.13 -4.26 -3.65
CA SER A 460 -12.03 -4.51 -2.21
C SER A 460 -11.60 -3.22 -1.49
N CYS A 461 -11.52 -3.23 -0.16
CA CYS A 461 -10.87 -2.19 0.66
C CYS A 461 -10.32 -2.86 1.95
N PRO A 462 -9.07 -2.59 2.40
CA PRO A 462 -8.58 -3.17 3.65
C PRO A 462 -9.21 -2.44 4.85
N PRO A 463 -9.43 -3.09 6.01
CA PRO A 463 -10.13 -2.48 7.15
C PRO A 463 -9.54 -1.14 7.61
N LEU A 464 -8.21 -1.05 7.67
CA LEU A 464 -7.48 0.18 8.03
C LEU A 464 -7.84 1.35 7.10
N LEU A 465 -7.84 1.10 5.80
CA LEU A 465 -8.10 2.10 4.78
C LEU A 465 -9.59 2.40 4.66
N GLN A 466 -10.47 1.40 4.79
CA GLN A 466 -11.91 1.62 4.87
C GLN A 466 -12.21 2.59 6.02
N ARG A 467 -11.55 2.42 7.17
CA ARG A 467 -11.68 3.34 8.29
C ARG A 467 -11.16 4.75 7.97
N LYS A 468 -10.04 4.87 7.26
CA LYS A 468 -9.56 6.16 6.75
C LYS A 468 -10.54 6.83 5.77
N LEU A 469 -11.25 6.06 4.93
CA LEU A 469 -12.31 6.58 4.04
C LEU A 469 -13.50 7.12 4.84
N GLU A 470 -14.00 6.33 5.80
CA GLU A 470 -15.12 6.71 6.68
C GLU A 470 -14.82 8.03 7.43
N LEU A 471 -13.59 8.19 7.95
CA LEU A 471 -13.14 9.42 8.63
C LEU A 471 -13.09 10.66 7.73
N LYS A 472 -13.06 10.49 6.41
CA LYS A 472 -13.09 11.57 5.41
C LYS A 472 -14.47 11.76 4.76
N ASN A 473 -15.52 11.09 5.26
CA ASN A 473 -16.84 11.03 4.63
C ASN A 473 -16.83 10.49 3.18
N ILE A 474 -15.87 9.61 2.87
CA ILE A 474 -15.75 8.91 1.58
C ILE A 474 -16.35 7.51 1.74
N GLN A 475 -17.35 7.19 0.93
CA GLN A 475 -17.98 5.87 0.94
C GLN A 475 -17.23 4.91 0.03
N PHE A 476 -16.98 3.69 0.49
CA PHE A 476 -16.39 2.64 -0.34
C PHE A 476 -17.47 1.91 -1.14
N ILE A 477 -17.37 1.93 -2.47
CA ILE A 477 -18.20 1.08 -3.35
C ILE A 477 -17.36 -0.10 -3.82
N LYS A 478 -17.82 -1.32 -3.50
CA LYS A 478 -17.25 -2.53 -4.08
C LYS A 478 -17.70 -2.68 -5.53
N SER A 479 -16.79 -2.51 -6.49
CA SER A 479 -17.00 -2.94 -7.87
C SER A 479 -16.63 -4.41 -8.04
N ASP A 480 -17.18 -5.08 -9.05
CA ASP A 480 -16.67 -6.39 -9.43
C ASP A 480 -15.22 -6.27 -9.93
N LYS A 481 -14.33 -7.15 -9.46
CA LYS A 481 -13.02 -7.35 -10.10
C LYS A 481 -13.30 -7.66 -11.57
N VAL A 482 -12.61 -7.02 -12.52
CA VAL A 482 -12.74 -7.35 -13.94
C VAL A 482 -12.12 -8.72 -14.18
N ILE A 483 -12.87 -9.76 -13.80
CA ILE A 483 -12.68 -11.12 -14.26
C ILE A 483 -13.00 -11.04 -15.75
N SER A 484 -11.98 -11.09 -16.58
CA SER A 484 -12.16 -11.38 -18.00
C SER A 484 -12.98 -12.67 -18.04
N THR A 485 -14.25 -12.59 -18.48
CA THR A 485 -15.10 -13.78 -18.64
C THR A 485 -14.28 -14.80 -19.42
N PRO A 486 -14.08 -16.03 -18.89
CA PRO A 486 -13.32 -17.03 -19.64
C PRO A 486 -14.02 -17.19 -20.98
N THR A 487 -13.31 -16.86 -22.07
CA THR A 487 -13.78 -17.12 -23.43
C THR A 487 -14.26 -18.56 -23.44
N PRO A 488 -15.54 -18.83 -23.76
CA PRO A 488 -16.15 -20.11 -23.41
C PRO A 488 -15.36 -21.25 -24.02
N THR A 489 -14.68 -22.01 -23.17
CA THR A 489 -14.02 -23.25 -23.56
C THR A 489 -15.09 -24.13 -24.20
N PRO A 490 -14.98 -24.49 -25.48
CA PRO A 490 -16.00 -25.30 -26.13
C PRO A 490 -16.13 -26.61 -25.36
N THR A 491 -17.36 -26.92 -24.92
CA THR A 491 -17.67 -28.11 -24.14
C THR A 491 -17.13 -29.36 -24.86
N PRO A 492 -16.42 -30.28 -24.16
CA PRO A 492 -15.93 -31.49 -24.78
C PRO A 492 -17.10 -32.39 -25.19
N ILE A 493 -17.45 -32.35 -26.48
CA ILE A 493 -18.33 -33.35 -27.10
C ILE A 493 -17.59 -34.69 -27.05
N PRO A 494 -18.24 -35.79 -26.62
CA PRO A 494 -17.58 -37.09 -26.45
C PRO A 494 -16.95 -37.57 -27.76
N THR A 495 -15.68 -37.94 -27.66
CA THR A 495 -14.77 -38.28 -28.75
C THR A 495 -15.34 -39.37 -29.67
N PRO A 496 -15.66 -39.06 -30.95
CA PRO A 496 -15.65 -40.07 -32.00
C PRO A 496 -14.19 -40.43 -32.30
N ILE A 497 -13.95 -41.73 -32.50
CA ILE A 497 -12.65 -42.33 -32.85
C ILE A 497 -11.99 -41.56 -34.01
N PRO A 498 -10.65 -41.32 -33.98
CA PRO A 498 -10.00 -40.40 -34.90
C PRO A 498 -10.09 -40.86 -36.36
N THR A 499 -10.66 -40.00 -37.20
CA THR A 499 -10.47 -40.04 -38.66
C THR A 499 -9.49 -38.92 -39.03
N PRO A 500 -8.36 -39.21 -39.69
CA PRO A 500 -7.37 -38.19 -40.02
C PRO A 500 -7.91 -37.25 -41.11
N THR A 501 -8.22 -36.01 -40.73
CA THR A 501 -8.63 -34.97 -41.68
C THR A 501 -7.41 -34.21 -42.19
N THR A 502 -6.83 -34.69 -43.30
CA THR A 502 -5.86 -33.94 -44.09
C THR A 502 -6.50 -32.60 -44.53
N PRO A 503 -5.82 -31.45 -44.43
CA PRO A 503 -6.35 -30.21 -45.01
C PRO A 503 -6.55 -30.39 -46.51
N LEU A 504 -7.67 -29.88 -47.06
CA LEU A 504 -7.90 -29.96 -48.50
C LEU A 504 -6.85 -29.12 -49.25
N PRO A 505 -6.25 -29.64 -50.33
CA PRO A 505 -5.30 -28.89 -51.15
C PRO A 505 -5.95 -27.66 -51.79
N ILE A 506 -5.23 -26.53 -51.78
CA ILE A 506 -5.69 -25.30 -52.42
C ILE A 506 -5.57 -25.45 -53.94
N ASN A 507 -6.71 -25.48 -54.64
CA ASN A 507 -6.76 -25.62 -56.09
C ASN A 507 -6.30 -24.33 -56.80
N VAL A 508 -5.13 -24.37 -57.44
CA VAL A 508 -4.48 -23.22 -58.07
C VAL A 508 -5.30 -22.61 -59.22
N ASN A 509 -6.17 -23.39 -59.87
CA ASN A 509 -7.05 -22.92 -60.93
C ASN A 509 -8.33 -22.22 -60.42
N LYS A 510 -8.72 -22.41 -59.15
CA LYS A 510 -9.97 -21.88 -58.58
C LYS A 510 -9.78 -20.91 -57.42
N ALA A 511 -8.72 -21.08 -56.62
CA ALA A 511 -8.48 -20.35 -55.38
C ALA A 511 -8.38 -18.83 -55.58
N ASP A 512 -8.85 -18.05 -54.62
CA ASP A 512 -8.77 -16.59 -54.67
C ASP A 512 -7.34 -16.05 -54.42
N LYS A 513 -7.15 -14.73 -54.53
CA LYS A 513 -5.83 -14.10 -54.35
C LYS A 513 -5.29 -14.24 -52.92
N SER A 514 -6.15 -14.26 -51.91
CA SER A 514 -5.80 -14.46 -50.49
C SER A 514 -5.36 -15.91 -50.25
N GLU A 515 -6.13 -16.87 -50.76
CA GLU A 515 -5.82 -18.30 -50.70
C GLU A 515 -4.50 -18.62 -51.41
N LEU A 516 -4.29 -18.13 -52.64
CA LEU A 516 -3.02 -18.28 -53.37
C LEU A 516 -1.85 -17.61 -52.64
N THR A 517 -2.06 -16.45 -52.01
CA THR A 517 -1.02 -15.77 -51.23
C THR A 517 -0.59 -16.61 -50.03
N LYS A 518 -1.52 -17.26 -49.32
CA LYS A 518 -1.21 -18.19 -48.22
C LYS A 518 -0.56 -19.47 -48.73
N ALA A 519 -1.12 -20.07 -49.79
CA ALA A 519 -0.61 -21.30 -50.38
C ALA A 519 0.85 -21.15 -50.84
N PHE A 520 1.19 -20.02 -51.42
CA PHE A 520 2.53 -19.71 -51.92
C PHE A 520 3.44 -18.99 -50.91
N GLU A 521 3.06 -18.88 -49.63
CA GLU A 521 3.95 -18.37 -48.61
C GLU A 521 5.27 -19.18 -48.60
N ARG A 522 6.41 -18.48 -48.48
CA ARG A 522 7.77 -19.04 -48.49
C ARG A 522 8.24 -19.67 -49.81
N THR A 523 7.45 -19.62 -50.89
CA THR A 523 7.88 -20.05 -52.25
C THR A 523 8.66 -18.98 -53.02
N TYR A 524 8.71 -17.74 -52.53
CA TYR A 524 9.30 -16.56 -53.20
C TYR A 524 8.53 -16.05 -54.45
N ILE A 525 7.34 -16.57 -54.72
CA ILE A 525 6.42 -16.01 -55.71
C ILE A 525 5.96 -14.61 -55.24
N LYS A 526 6.18 -13.60 -56.09
CA LYS A 526 5.77 -12.20 -55.81
C LYS A 526 4.31 -12.00 -56.18
N GLN A 527 3.63 -11.05 -55.53
CA GLN A 527 2.23 -10.71 -55.83
C GLN A 527 1.95 -10.47 -57.32
N LYS A 528 2.85 -9.75 -58.03
CA LYS A 528 2.75 -9.54 -59.50
C LYS A 528 2.76 -10.83 -60.34
N THR A 529 3.21 -11.95 -59.79
CA THR A 529 3.18 -13.27 -60.43
C THR A 529 1.89 -14.02 -60.07
N ILE A 530 1.35 -13.82 -58.87
CA ILE A 530 0.02 -14.31 -58.47
C ILE A 530 -1.06 -13.64 -59.32
N ASP A 531 -0.94 -12.33 -59.54
CA ASP A 531 -1.84 -11.57 -60.43
C ASP A 531 -1.85 -12.15 -61.86
N LYS A 532 -0.66 -12.36 -62.44
CA LYS A 532 -0.53 -13.00 -63.76
C LYS A 532 -1.08 -14.43 -63.81
N LEU A 533 -0.95 -15.20 -62.74
CA LEU A 533 -1.51 -16.55 -62.64
C LEU A 533 -3.04 -16.50 -62.71
N ILE A 534 -3.66 -15.58 -61.97
CA ILE A 534 -5.11 -15.37 -61.98
C ILE A 534 -5.58 -14.90 -63.37
N ASP A 535 -4.87 -13.97 -64.00
CA ASP A 535 -5.21 -13.50 -65.36
C ASP A 535 -5.10 -14.63 -66.40
N TYR A 536 -4.03 -15.43 -66.35
CA TYR A 536 -3.76 -16.47 -67.34
C TYR A 536 -4.68 -17.69 -67.21
N ARG A 537 -5.02 -18.13 -65.98
CA ARG A 537 -5.93 -19.28 -65.79
C ARG A 537 -7.34 -19.02 -66.32
N ASN A 538 -7.77 -17.76 -66.35
CA ASN A 538 -9.07 -17.36 -66.92
C ASN A 538 -9.17 -17.61 -68.44
N THR A 539 -8.04 -17.81 -69.13
CA THR A 539 -7.99 -18.10 -70.58
C THR A 539 -7.63 -19.56 -70.88
N LYS A 540 -6.77 -20.17 -70.06
CA LYS A 540 -6.48 -21.61 -70.09
C LYS A 540 -5.96 -22.05 -68.73
N ILE A 541 -6.63 -23.03 -68.11
CA ILE A 541 -6.21 -23.66 -66.84
C ILE A 541 -4.79 -24.22 -66.92
N TYR A 542 -4.15 -24.33 -65.77
CA TYR A 542 -2.86 -25.01 -65.59
C TYR A 542 -3.11 -26.49 -65.31
N HIS A 543 -2.36 -27.38 -65.97
CA HIS A 543 -2.54 -28.83 -65.78
C HIS A 543 -1.66 -29.41 -64.67
N ASP A 544 -0.47 -28.83 -64.48
CA ASP A 544 0.52 -29.24 -63.50
C ASP A 544 1.51 -28.09 -63.20
N ILE A 545 2.50 -28.37 -62.35
CA ILE A 545 3.54 -27.41 -61.97
C ILE A 545 4.46 -27.07 -63.16
N GLU A 546 4.63 -27.96 -64.14
CA GLU A 546 5.49 -27.72 -65.31
C GLU A 546 4.85 -26.70 -66.26
N ASP A 547 3.58 -26.88 -66.64
CA ASP A 547 2.79 -25.93 -67.43
C ASP A 547 2.71 -24.57 -66.73
N MET A 548 2.49 -24.57 -65.41
CA MET A 548 2.49 -23.34 -64.62
C MET A 548 3.86 -22.65 -64.58
N ALA A 549 4.95 -23.39 -64.35
CA ALA A 549 6.30 -22.85 -64.30
C ALA A 549 6.74 -22.29 -65.66
N LEU A 550 6.43 -22.99 -66.74
CA LEU A 550 6.74 -22.59 -68.11
C LEU A 550 5.96 -21.32 -68.52
N ARG A 551 4.65 -21.28 -68.26
CA ARG A 551 3.80 -20.13 -68.63
C ARG A 551 4.02 -18.90 -67.76
N LEU A 552 4.41 -19.05 -66.49
CA LEU A 552 4.73 -17.94 -65.58
C LEU A 552 6.23 -17.58 -65.56
N LYS A 553 7.08 -18.33 -66.29
CA LYS A 553 8.55 -18.17 -66.33
C LYS A 553 9.18 -18.20 -64.94
N LEU A 554 8.81 -19.20 -64.14
CA LEU A 554 9.34 -19.42 -62.79
C LEU A 554 10.77 -19.95 -62.84
N THR A 555 11.58 -19.63 -61.83
CA THR A 555 12.92 -20.20 -61.68
C THR A 555 12.86 -21.60 -61.09
N THR A 556 13.89 -22.42 -61.34
CA THR A 556 13.99 -23.81 -60.82
C THR A 556 13.78 -23.88 -59.31
N ALA A 557 14.40 -22.98 -58.55
CA ALA A 557 14.27 -22.93 -57.09
C ALA A 557 12.88 -22.51 -56.57
N VAL A 558 12.04 -21.88 -57.40
CA VAL A 558 10.62 -21.60 -57.09
C VAL A 558 9.77 -22.82 -57.46
N LYS A 559 10.04 -23.45 -58.60
CA LYS A 559 9.39 -24.68 -59.07
C LYS A 559 9.56 -25.83 -58.07
N GLU A 560 10.77 -26.05 -57.56
CA GLU A 560 11.05 -27.06 -56.51
C GLU A 560 10.24 -26.84 -55.23
N LYS A 561 10.06 -25.57 -54.81
CA LYS A 561 9.29 -25.22 -53.61
C LYS A 561 7.79 -25.35 -53.82
N LEU A 562 7.30 -25.19 -55.04
CA LEU A 562 5.92 -25.52 -55.41
C LEU A 562 5.70 -27.04 -55.45
N GLN A 563 6.65 -27.79 -56.00
CA GLN A 563 6.61 -29.26 -56.01
C GLN A 563 6.53 -29.81 -54.59
N ALA A 564 7.41 -29.35 -53.70
CA ALA A 564 7.38 -29.73 -52.29
C ALA A 564 6.10 -29.34 -51.53
N LYS A 565 5.25 -28.45 -52.07
CA LYS A 565 3.91 -28.12 -51.53
C LYS A 565 2.81 -28.98 -52.16
N PHE A 566 2.92 -29.27 -53.45
CA PHE A 566 2.02 -30.20 -54.15
C PHE A 566 2.16 -31.64 -53.61
N ASP A 567 3.40 -32.10 -53.42
CA ASP A 567 3.71 -33.44 -52.87
C ASP A 567 3.19 -33.61 -51.43
N LYS A 568 3.02 -32.50 -50.70
CA LYS A 568 2.42 -32.46 -49.34
C LYS A 568 0.90 -32.31 -49.34
N GLY A 569 0.26 -32.17 -50.50
CA GLY A 569 -1.17 -31.88 -50.60
C GLY A 569 -1.55 -30.48 -50.10
N GLU A 570 -0.63 -29.51 -50.09
CA GLU A 570 -0.96 -28.11 -49.75
C GLU A 570 -1.61 -27.39 -50.96
N ILE A 571 -1.32 -27.81 -52.19
CA ILE A 571 -1.86 -27.27 -53.44
C ILE A 571 -2.23 -28.38 -54.44
N CYS A 572 -3.20 -28.11 -55.32
CA CYS A 572 -3.56 -28.97 -56.46
C CYS A 572 -3.95 -28.13 -57.70
N PHE A 573 -4.26 -28.77 -58.82
CA PHE A 573 -4.67 -28.13 -60.08
C PHE A 573 -6.13 -28.45 -60.42
#